data_AF-A0A3D4EYI1-F1
#
_entry.id   AF-A0A3D4EYI1-F1
#
_cell.length_a   1.000
_cell.length_b   1.000
_cell.length_c   1.000
_cell.angle_alpha   90.00
_cell.angle_beta   90.00
_cell.angle_gamma   90.00
#
_symmetry.space_group_name_H-M   'P 1'
#
loop_
_entity.id
_entity.type
_entity.pdbx_description
1 polymer ?
#
loop_
_entity_poly.entity_id
_entity_poly.type
_entity_poly.pdbx_seq_one_letter_code
_entity_poly.pdbx_strand_id
1 'polypeptide(L)'
;MKATLVFLVAFLVGLICLFKGDGSPKLEVTELAEKSSSEQKGESQLMVLLDAPFAKKFGNTQLRIQEELDLIQLAFQDYLSFVKKEYRRPIGNNRDFVDVMTGNNFYRIAPIPPRHPRINRRGELTDRSGRPYAIHPLSEDTIEVRAAGKDGALWTGDDVVNLTLAGRELKERVNKR
;
A
#
# COMPACT_ATOMS: atom_id res chain seq x y z
N MET A 1 22.78 14.77 -67.77
CA MET A 1 23.21 14.10 -66.52
C MET A 1 23.89 15.08 -65.53
N LYS A 2 23.27 16.23 -65.24
CA LYS A 2 23.82 17.20 -64.27
C LYS A 2 22.78 17.69 -63.25
N ALA A 3 21.48 17.59 -63.57
CA ALA A 3 20.40 17.99 -62.66
C ALA A 3 20.15 16.97 -61.51
N THR A 4 20.35 15.67 -61.74
CA THR A 4 20.10 14.63 -60.71
C THR A 4 21.17 14.58 -59.61
N LEU A 5 22.40 15.03 -59.90
CA LEU A 5 23.49 15.09 -58.91
C LEU A 5 23.33 16.27 -57.93
N VAL A 6 22.75 17.38 -58.39
CA VAL A 6 22.55 18.59 -57.57
C VAL A 6 21.47 18.37 -56.50
N PHE A 7 20.40 17.63 -56.83
CA PHE A 7 19.36 17.29 -55.85
C PHE A 7 19.83 16.29 -54.79
N LEU A 8 20.69 15.32 -55.14
CA LEU A 8 21.24 14.35 -54.20
C LEU A 8 22.17 15.03 -53.17
N VAL A 9 23.01 15.97 -53.63
CA VAL A 9 23.92 16.72 -52.76
C VAL A 9 23.15 17.69 -51.85
N ALA A 10 22.12 18.37 -52.36
CA ALA A 10 21.27 19.23 -51.55
C ALA A 10 20.48 18.45 -50.47
N PHE A 11 20.03 17.23 -50.77
CA PHE A 11 19.32 16.37 -49.82
C PHE A 11 20.25 15.80 -48.74
N LEU A 12 21.48 15.42 -49.09
CA LEU A 12 22.50 14.98 -48.13
C LEU A 12 22.96 16.12 -47.20
N VAL A 13 23.12 17.33 -47.72
CA VAL A 13 23.44 18.52 -46.91
C VAL A 13 22.26 18.89 -46.00
N GLY A 14 21.02 18.79 -46.49
CA GLY A 14 19.81 18.97 -45.67
C GLY A 14 19.70 17.96 -44.52
N LEU A 15 20.02 16.69 -44.76
CA LEU A 15 20.07 15.65 -43.71
C LEU A 15 21.20 15.91 -42.70
N ILE A 16 22.37 16.36 -43.14
CA ILE A 16 23.48 16.69 -42.23
C ILE A 16 23.17 17.95 -41.40
N CYS A 17 22.45 18.93 -41.95
CA CYS A 17 22.01 20.11 -41.19
C CYS A 17 20.86 19.83 -40.22
N LEU A 18 20.08 18.76 -40.43
CA LEU A 18 19.06 18.32 -39.47
C LEU A 18 19.63 17.49 -38.31
N PHE A 19 20.86 16.98 -38.42
CA PHE A 19 21.51 16.12 -37.42
C PHE A 19 22.75 16.74 -36.76
N LYS A 20 22.99 18.06 -36.91
CA LYS A 20 24.25 18.68 -36.49
C LYS A 20 24.05 20.02 -35.77
N GLY A 21 24.17 19.97 -34.45
CA GLY A 21 24.30 21.10 -33.52
C GLY A 21 23.27 20.99 -32.38
N ASP A 22 23.62 20.84 -31.11
CA ASP A 22 24.73 21.49 -30.42
C ASP A 22 25.35 20.67 -29.28
N GLY A 23 26.65 20.87 -29.11
CA GLY A 23 27.35 21.06 -27.83
C GLY A 23 27.05 20.12 -26.66
N SER A 24 28.08 19.40 -26.21
CA SER A 24 28.11 18.76 -24.89
C SER A 24 27.77 19.75 -23.76
N PRO A 25 26.74 19.52 -22.93
CA PRO A 25 26.61 20.20 -21.66
C PRO A 25 27.18 19.31 -20.56
N LYS A 26 28.23 19.86 -19.95
CA LYS A 26 28.63 19.78 -18.54
C LYS A 26 27.60 19.10 -17.61
N LEU A 27 28.09 18.18 -16.78
CA LEU A 27 27.38 17.60 -15.62
C LEU A 27 26.75 18.71 -14.76
N GLU A 28 25.43 18.81 -14.81
CA GLU A 28 24.62 19.58 -13.87
C GLU A 28 23.35 18.77 -13.61
N VAL A 29 23.25 18.22 -12.40
CA VAL A 29 22.14 17.41 -11.92
C VAL A 29 21.01 18.36 -11.56
N THR A 30 20.09 18.66 -12.48
CA THR A 30 18.80 19.29 -12.13
C THR A 30 17.74 18.98 -13.20
N GLU A 31 16.66 18.32 -12.75
CA GLU A 31 15.28 18.59 -13.19
C GLU A 31 14.83 18.17 -14.61
N LEU A 32 14.69 16.86 -14.83
CA LEU A 32 13.74 16.29 -15.80
C LEU A 32 13.14 14.98 -15.26
N ALA A 33 12.26 15.11 -14.28
CA ALA A 33 11.30 14.06 -13.89
C ALA A 33 10.00 14.71 -13.40
N GLU A 34 9.50 15.71 -14.12
CA GLU A 34 8.27 16.41 -13.75
C GLU A 34 7.44 16.73 -14.99
N LYS A 35 7.01 15.69 -15.74
CA LYS A 35 5.85 15.80 -16.65
C LYS A 35 5.33 14.46 -17.16
N SER A 36 4.73 13.65 -16.28
CA SER A 36 3.64 12.70 -16.65
C SER A 36 2.99 12.03 -15.43
N SER A 37 2.54 12.80 -14.45
CA SER A 37 1.62 12.28 -13.41
C SER A 37 0.73 13.39 -12.82
N SER A 38 0.39 14.38 -13.62
CA SER A 38 -0.45 15.52 -13.22
C SER A 38 -1.82 15.45 -13.90
N GLU A 39 -2.51 14.31 -13.79
CA GLU A 39 -3.95 14.26 -14.01
C GLU A 39 -4.57 13.51 -12.83
N GLN A 40 -5.44 14.21 -12.11
CA GLN A 40 -6.30 13.75 -11.01
C GLN A 40 -5.66 13.61 -9.61
N LYS A 41 -4.85 14.58 -9.16
CA LYS A 41 -4.83 14.93 -7.73
C LYS A 41 -5.92 15.96 -7.45
N GLY A 42 -7.18 15.57 -7.66
CA GLY A 42 -8.26 16.22 -6.93
C GLY A 42 -7.97 16.04 -5.44
N GLU A 43 -8.26 17.03 -4.62
CA GLU A 43 -8.32 16.85 -3.18
C GLU A 43 -9.42 15.83 -2.88
N SER A 44 -9.10 14.54 -3.04
CA SER A 44 -10.03 13.46 -2.76
C SER A 44 -10.22 13.49 -1.25
N GLN A 45 -11.40 13.97 -0.87
CA GLN A 45 -11.84 14.05 0.51
C GLN A 45 -11.74 12.66 1.12
N LEU A 46 -11.07 12.56 2.28
CA LEU A 46 -10.90 11.29 2.99
C LEU A 46 -12.28 10.67 3.29
N MET A 47 -12.57 9.52 2.67
CA MET A 47 -13.79 8.76 2.94
C MET A 47 -13.54 7.80 4.10
N VAL A 48 -13.95 8.19 5.31
CA VAL A 48 -13.87 7.31 6.48
C VAL A 48 -15.10 6.41 6.52
N LEU A 49 -14.90 5.10 6.63
CA LEU A 49 -15.98 4.11 6.70
C LEU A 49 -16.56 4.03 8.13
N LEU A 50 -17.19 5.10 8.60
CA LEU A 50 -17.72 5.21 9.96
C LEU A 50 -18.79 4.16 10.28
N ASP A 51 -19.49 3.65 9.26
CA ASP A 51 -20.51 2.63 9.42
C ASP A 51 -19.97 1.19 9.38
N ALA A 52 -18.71 1.00 9.01
CA ALA A 52 -18.10 -0.32 8.94
C ALA A 52 -18.00 -0.97 10.34
N PRO A 53 -18.06 -2.31 10.44
CA PRO A 53 -18.03 -2.98 11.74
C PRO A 53 -16.77 -2.67 12.55
N PHE A 54 -15.61 -2.46 11.90
CA PHE A 54 -14.39 -2.02 12.59
C PHE A 54 -14.64 -0.71 13.35
N ALA A 55 -15.09 0.34 12.66
CA ALA A 55 -15.31 1.66 13.25
C ALA A 55 -16.36 1.63 14.37
N LYS A 56 -17.38 0.77 14.28
CA LYS A 56 -18.43 0.66 15.30
C LYS A 56 -18.04 -0.13 16.55
N LYS A 57 -17.15 -1.12 16.41
CA LYS A 57 -16.96 -2.15 17.46
C LYS A 57 -15.54 -2.27 17.97
N PHE A 58 -14.53 -1.98 17.16
CA PHE A 58 -13.14 -2.24 17.52
C PHE A 58 -12.73 -1.42 18.76
N GLY A 59 -12.05 -2.07 19.71
CA GLY A 59 -11.68 -1.46 20.99
C GLY A 59 -12.77 -1.48 22.08
N ASN A 60 -13.96 -2.05 21.81
CA ASN A 60 -14.95 -2.32 22.85
C ASN A 60 -14.42 -3.36 23.84
N THR A 61 -14.40 -3.02 25.14
CA THR A 61 -13.82 -3.85 26.20
C THR A 61 -14.52 -5.19 26.43
N GLN A 62 -15.76 -5.33 25.96
CA GLN A 62 -16.54 -6.56 26.05
C GLN A 62 -16.17 -7.59 24.98
N LEU A 63 -15.51 -7.18 23.90
CA LEU A 63 -15.08 -8.09 22.84
C LEU A 63 -13.94 -8.99 23.34
N ARG A 64 -13.99 -10.26 22.90
CA ARG A 64 -12.87 -11.18 23.00
C ARG A 64 -11.82 -10.79 21.96
N ILE A 65 -10.57 -11.14 22.23
CA ILE A 65 -9.45 -10.82 21.35
C ILE A 65 -9.64 -11.40 19.94
N GLN A 66 -10.24 -12.60 19.80
CA GLN A 66 -10.56 -13.19 18.50
C GLN A 66 -11.51 -12.32 17.68
N GLU A 67 -12.54 -11.77 18.33
CA GLU A 67 -13.51 -10.88 17.68
C GLU A 67 -12.85 -9.56 17.26
N GLU A 68 -11.88 -9.05 18.03
CA GLU A 68 -11.08 -7.90 17.62
C GLU A 68 -10.21 -8.22 16.40
N LEU A 69 -9.60 -9.41 16.32
CA LEU A 69 -8.84 -9.83 15.15
C LEU A 69 -9.73 -10.00 13.90
N ASP A 70 -10.95 -10.50 14.07
CA ASP A 70 -11.94 -10.59 12.97
C ASP A 70 -12.28 -9.21 12.41
N LEU A 71 -12.40 -8.19 13.26
CA LEU A 71 -12.62 -6.81 12.81
C LEU A 71 -11.43 -6.25 12.03
N ILE A 72 -10.19 -6.59 12.41
CA ILE A 72 -8.99 -6.20 11.65
C ILE A 72 -9.00 -6.87 10.25
N GLN A 73 -9.33 -8.16 10.18
CA GLN A 73 -9.49 -8.84 8.89
C GLN A 73 -10.58 -8.20 8.05
N LEU A 74 -11.72 -7.83 8.66
CA LEU A 74 -12.82 -7.21 7.94
C LEU A 74 -12.44 -5.83 7.40
N ALA A 75 -11.72 -5.01 8.17
CA ALA A 75 -11.18 -3.74 7.68
C ALA A 75 -10.23 -3.94 6.49
N PHE A 76 -9.45 -5.02 6.48
CA PHE A 76 -8.62 -5.37 5.33
C PHE A 76 -9.47 -5.77 4.12
N GLN A 77 -10.53 -6.55 4.31
CA GLN A 77 -11.46 -6.90 3.23
C GLN A 77 -12.18 -5.68 2.66
N ASP A 78 -12.57 -4.72 3.50
CA ASP A 78 -13.11 -3.43 3.06
C ASP A 78 -12.09 -2.74 2.14
N TYR A 79 -10.83 -2.59 2.59
CA TYR A 79 -9.76 -2.03 1.76
C TYR A 79 -9.60 -2.75 0.41
N LEU A 80 -9.57 -4.08 0.40
CA LEU A 80 -9.43 -4.85 -0.83
C LEU A 80 -10.63 -4.68 -1.78
N SER A 81 -11.82 -4.47 -1.24
CA SER A 81 -13.06 -4.30 -1.99
C SER A 81 -13.13 -2.96 -2.73
N PHE A 82 -12.55 -1.92 -2.15
CA PHE A 82 -12.55 -0.59 -2.78
C PHE A 82 -11.26 -0.29 -3.55
N VAL A 83 -10.09 -0.74 -3.06
CA VAL A 83 -8.80 -0.43 -3.66
C VAL A 83 -8.39 -1.54 -4.63
N LYS A 84 -8.44 -1.20 -5.93
CA LYS A 84 -8.03 -2.13 -7.00
C LYS A 84 -6.56 -2.50 -6.88
N LYS A 85 -6.26 -3.72 -7.34
CA LYS A 85 -4.97 -4.40 -7.22
C LYS A 85 -3.79 -3.51 -7.61
N GLU A 86 -3.85 -2.89 -8.78
CA GLU A 86 -2.82 -2.03 -9.36
C GLU A 86 -2.51 -0.76 -8.55
N TYR A 87 -3.41 -0.36 -7.64
CA TYR A 87 -3.25 0.81 -6.77
C TYR A 87 -2.92 0.45 -5.32
N ARG A 88 -2.81 -0.84 -5.00
CA ARG A 88 -2.49 -1.29 -3.64
C ARG A 88 -1.02 -1.05 -3.36
N ARG A 89 -0.75 -0.41 -2.21
CA ARG A 89 0.61 -0.29 -1.69
C ARG A 89 1.00 -1.58 -0.98
N PRO A 90 2.28 -1.99 -1.02
CA PRO A 90 2.77 -3.11 -0.23
C PRO A 90 2.54 -2.87 1.28
N ILE A 91 2.06 -3.89 1.98
CA ILE A 91 1.90 -3.90 3.44
C ILE A 91 2.95 -4.86 3.99
N GLY A 92 3.98 -4.37 4.66
CA GLY A 92 5.03 -5.22 5.24
C GLY A 92 4.81 -5.54 6.71
N ASN A 93 4.18 -4.63 7.45
CA ASN A 93 4.00 -4.73 8.90
C ASN A 93 2.75 -3.95 9.37
N ASN A 94 2.56 -3.88 10.69
CA ASN A 94 1.45 -3.18 11.33
C ASN A 94 1.39 -1.69 10.95
N ARG A 95 2.51 -0.98 10.90
CA ARG A 95 2.52 0.45 10.59
C ARG A 95 2.15 0.71 9.13
N ASP A 96 2.64 -0.11 8.21
CA ASP A 96 2.25 -0.02 6.79
C ASP A 96 0.76 -0.33 6.62
N PHE A 97 0.25 -1.31 7.37
CA PHE A 97 -1.18 -1.62 7.42
C PHE A 97 -1.98 -0.42 7.90
N VAL A 98 -1.63 0.17 9.05
CA VAL A 98 -2.34 1.36 9.57
C VAL A 98 -2.26 2.53 8.59
N ASP A 99 -1.11 2.77 7.99
CA ASP A 99 -0.92 3.85 7.01
C ASP A 99 -1.93 3.72 5.85
N VAL A 100 -2.01 2.55 5.21
CA VAL A 100 -2.97 2.35 4.12
C VAL A 100 -4.41 2.32 4.60
N MET A 101 -4.70 1.73 5.76
CA MET A 101 -6.07 1.61 6.29
C MET A 101 -6.64 2.92 6.82
N THR A 102 -5.80 3.92 7.09
CA THR A 102 -6.22 5.26 7.53
C THR A 102 -6.31 6.26 6.37
N GLY A 103 -6.34 5.76 5.13
CA GLY A 103 -6.58 6.56 3.93
C GLY A 103 -5.32 7.06 3.23
N ASN A 104 -4.13 6.59 3.62
CA ASN A 104 -2.93 6.79 2.81
C ASN A 104 -2.84 5.75 1.67
N ASN A 105 -3.92 5.67 0.90
CA ASN A 105 -4.05 4.86 -0.30
C ASN A 105 -4.62 5.72 -1.45
N PHE A 106 -4.56 5.18 -2.66
CA PHE A 106 -4.89 5.90 -3.89
C PHE A 106 -6.29 6.54 -3.87
N TYR A 107 -7.28 5.85 -3.31
CA TYR A 107 -8.67 6.30 -3.29
C TYR A 107 -9.06 7.08 -2.03
N ARG A 108 -8.12 7.34 -1.10
CA ARG A 108 -8.35 8.10 0.14
C ARG A 108 -9.50 7.53 0.99
N ILE A 109 -9.57 6.21 1.08
CA ILE A 109 -10.59 5.48 1.84
C ILE A 109 -9.98 4.99 3.15
N ALA A 110 -10.65 5.22 4.26
CA ALA A 110 -10.17 4.83 5.57
C ALA A 110 -11.13 3.84 6.23
N PRO A 111 -10.92 2.52 6.04
CA PRO A 111 -11.58 1.49 6.83
C PRO A 111 -11.31 1.61 8.34
N ILE A 112 -10.14 2.14 8.71
CA ILE A 112 -9.78 2.44 10.09
C ILE A 112 -9.81 3.96 10.27
N PRO A 113 -10.58 4.51 11.24
CA PRO A 113 -10.56 5.94 11.54
C PRO A 113 -9.14 6.43 11.89
N PRO A 114 -8.60 7.48 11.23
CA PRO A 114 -7.20 7.90 11.43
C PRO A 114 -6.85 8.35 12.86
N ARG A 115 -7.86 8.76 13.64
CA ARG A 115 -7.72 9.18 15.05
C ARG A 115 -8.25 8.14 16.03
N HIS A 116 -8.29 6.87 15.62
CA HIS A 116 -8.77 5.80 16.48
C HIS A 116 -7.89 5.66 17.74
N PRO A 117 -8.45 5.57 18.97
CA PRO A 117 -7.66 5.53 20.21
C PRO A 117 -6.67 4.35 20.32
N ARG A 118 -6.91 3.28 19.55
CA ARG A 118 -6.02 2.11 19.46
C ARG A 118 -4.87 2.28 18.47
N ILE A 119 -4.71 3.45 17.86
CA ILE A 119 -3.52 3.79 17.09
C ILE A 119 -2.56 4.52 18.03
N ASN A 120 -1.40 3.92 18.28
CA ASN A 120 -0.41 4.52 19.16
C ASN A 120 0.38 5.64 18.45
N ARG A 121 1.25 6.31 19.20
CA ARG A 121 2.10 7.42 18.71
C ARG A 121 3.07 7.03 17.58
N ARG A 122 3.36 5.74 17.42
CA ARG A 122 4.22 5.21 16.36
C ARG A 122 3.42 4.85 15.09
N GLY A 123 2.11 5.07 15.09
CA GLY A 123 1.23 4.71 13.99
C GLY A 123 0.92 3.22 13.93
N GLU A 124 0.99 2.50 15.06
CA GLU A 124 0.68 1.08 15.13
C GLU A 124 -0.70 0.86 15.74
N LEU A 125 -1.45 -0.11 15.21
CA LEU A 125 -2.68 -0.60 15.81
C LEU A 125 -2.35 -1.53 16.98
N THR A 126 -2.90 -1.23 18.15
CA THR A 126 -2.59 -1.91 19.39
C THR A 126 -3.81 -2.56 20.03
N ASP A 127 -3.56 -3.59 20.83
CA ASP A 127 -4.55 -4.24 21.68
C ASP A 127 -5.02 -3.37 22.86
N ARG A 128 -5.76 -3.99 23.78
CA ARG A 128 -6.28 -3.30 24.97
C ARG A 128 -5.21 -2.72 25.89
N SER A 129 -4.06 -3.37 25.93
CA SER A 129 -2.90 -3.07 26.79
C SER A 129 -1.87 -2.17 26.10
N GLY A 130 -2.13 -1.74 24.86
CA GLY A 130 -1.22 -0.91 24.08
C GLY A 130 -0.11 -1.69 23.37
N ARG A 131 -0.20 -3.02 23.31
CA ARG A 131 0.75 -3.88 22.59
C ARG A 131 0.36 -3.92 21.11
N PRO A 132 1.31 -3.71 20.17
CA PRO A 132 0.99 -3.76 18.76
C PRO A 132 0.63 -5.17 18.31
N TYR A 133 -0.37 -5.31 17.44
CA TYR A 133 -0.61 -6.57 16.73
C TYR A 133 0.54 -6.84 15.76
N ALA A 134 0.87 -8.11 15.52
CA ALA A 134 1.70 -8.47 14.38
C ALA A 134 0.80 -8.65 13.15
N ILE A 135 1.10 -7.91 12.09
CA ILE A 135 0.48 -8.07 10.77
C ILE A 135 1.53 -8.72 9.88
N HIS A 136 1.24 -9.94 9.42
CA HIS A 136 2.13 -10.68 8.54
C HIS A 136 1.45 -10.96 7.20
N PRO A 137 1.85 -10.30 6.11
CA PRO A 137 1.30 -10.55 4.79
C PRO A 137 1.70 -11.95 4.31
N LEU A 138 0.73 -12.76 3.91
CA LEU A 138 0.96 -14.07 3.29
C LEU A 138 0.88 -14.00 1.76
N SER A 139 0.02 -13.12 1.26
CA SER A 139 -0.10 -12.74 -0.14
C SER A 139 -0.57 -11.28 -0.20
N GLU A 140 -0.75 -10.77 -1.41
CA GLU A 140 -1.23 -9.40 -1.62
C GLU A 140 -2.64 -9.13 -1.05
N ASP A 141 -3.47 -10.17 -0.96
CA ASP A 141 -4.87 -10.13 -0.53
C ASP A 141 -5.13 -10.91 0.76
N THR A 142 -4.07 -11.44 1.40
CA THR A 142 -4.19 -12.26 2.61
C THR A 142 -3.16 -11.88 3.65
N ILE A 143 -3.63 -11.63 4.88
CA ILE A 143 -2.79 -11.36 6.05
C ILE A 143 -3.08 -12.37 7.16
N GLU A 144 -2.04 -12.68 7.93
CA GLU A 144 -2.16 -13.15 9.30
C GLU A 144 -2.19 -11.95 10.25
N VAL A 145 -3.13 -11.97 11.20
CA VAL A 145 -3.16 -11.03 12.32
C VAL A 145 -2.87 -11.80 13.59
N ARG A 146 -1.97 -11.30 14.43
CA ARG A 146 -1.59 -11.94 15.69
C ARG A 146 -1.59 -10.94 16.83
N ALA A 147 -2.16 -11.34 17.96
CA ALA A 147 -2.07 -10.64 19.23
C ALA A 147 -1.17 -11.43 20.18
N ALA A 148 -0.33 -10.70 20.92
CA ALA A 148 0.43 -11.27 22.02
C ALA A 148 -0.53 -11.83 23.09
N GLY A 149 -0.14 -12.95 23.69
CA GLY A 149 -0.92 -13.59 24.74
C GLY A 149 -0.83 -12.86 26.09
N LYS A 150 -1.02 -13.64 27.17
CA LYS A 150 -0.91 -13.15 28.54
C LYS A 150 0.52 -12.74 28.86
N ASP A 151 1.50 -13.46 28.33
CA ASP A 151 2.93 -13.17 28.53
C ASP A 151 3.37 -11.83 27.91
N GLY A 152 2.63 -11.34 26.90
CA GLY A 152 2.90 -10.10 26.20
C GLY A 152 4.06 -10.14 25.21
N ALA A 153 4.61 -11.33 24.95
CA ALA A 153 5.55 -11.55 23.88
C ALA A 153 4.80 -12.05 22.63
N LEU A 154 5.37 -11.77 21.45
CA LEU A 154 4.92 -12.37 20.20
C LEU A 154 5.75 -13.62 19.92
N TRP A 155 5.18 -14.52 19.13
CA TRP A 155 5.77 -15.80 18.70
C TRP A 155 5.92 -16.80 19.83
N THR A 156 4.96 -16.77 20.76
CA THR A 156 4.87 -17.68 21.90
C THR A 156 3.62 -18.56 21.76
N GLY A 157 3.51 -19.58 22.62
CA GLY A 157 2.41 -20.55 22.56
C GLY A 157 1.05 -20.01 22.97
N ASP A 158 0.98 -18.85 23.63
CA ASP A 158 -0.26 -18.22 24.08
C ASP A 158 -0.75 -17.08 23.18
N ASP A 159 -0.06 -16.83 22.06
CA ASP A 159 -0.52 -15.92 21.02
C ASP A 159 -1.89 -16.30 20.48
N VAL A 160 -2.70 -15.27 20.21
CA VAL A 160 -3.95 -15.45 19.46
C VAL A 160 -3.71 -15.07 18.01
N VAL A 161 -3.97 -16.02 17.12
CA VAL A 161 -3.73 -15.87 15.68
C VAL A 161 -5.06 -15.94 14.94
N ASN A 162 -5.25 -15.02 13.99
CA ASN A 162 -6.36 -15.05 13.07
C ASN A 162 -5.85 -15.11 11.63
N LEU A 163 -6.39 -16.09 10.90
CA LEU A 163 -6.20 -16.29 9.48
C LEU A 163 -7.55 -16.54 8.83
N THR A 164 -7.78 -15.94 7.67
CA THR A 164 -8.90 -16.31 6.80
C THR A 164 -8.76 -17.76 6.33
N LEU A 165 -9.83 -18.36 5.81
CA LEU A 165 -9.77 -19.72 5.24
C LEU A 165 -8.69 -19.80 4.14
N ALA A 166 -8.68 -18.82 3.22
CA ALA A 166 -7.67 -18.72 2.17
C ALA A 166 -6.25 -18.63 2.74
N GLY A 167 -6.05 -17.90 3.84
CA GLY A 167 -4.74 -17.82 4.52
C GLY A 167 -4.30 -19.13 5.16
N ARG A 168 -5.23 -19.89 5.75
CA ARG A 168 -4.92 -21.23 6.29
C ARG A 168 -4.50 -22.19 5.17
N GLU A 169 -5.27 -22.25 4.09
CA GLU A 169 -4.96 -23.08 2.92
C GLU A 169 -3.63 -22.67 2.27
N LEU A 170 -3.32 -21.37 2.21
CA LEU A 170 -2.04 -20.89 1.71
C LEU A 170 -0.88 -21.36 2.59
N LYS A 171 -0.98 -21.22 3.92
CA LYS A 171 0.05 -21.70 4.84
C LYS A 171 0.27 -23.20 4.75
N GLU A 172 -0.81 -23.99 4.67
CA GLU A 172 -0.71 -25.43 4.51
C GLU A 172 0.00 -25.82 3.21
N ARG A 173 -0.29 -25.14 2.10
CA ARG A 173 0.40 -25.39 0.82
C ARG A 173 1.87 -25.03 0.88
N VAL A 174 2.23 -23.94 1.55
CA VAL A 174 3.64 -23.52 1.71
C VAL A 174 4.40 -24.52 2.57
N ASN A 175 3.82 -25.00 3.68
CA ASN A 175 4.47 -25.92 4.60
C ASN A 175 4.65 -27.35 4.04
N LYS A 176 3.94 -27.71 2.96
CA LYS A 176 4.07 -29.01 2.28
C LYS A 176 5.17 -29.03 1.20
N ARG A 177 5.81 -27.90 0.91
CA ARG A 177 6.91 -27.79 -0.05
C ARG A 177 8.25 -27.97 0.65
#